data_AF-A0AAI8YW66-F1
#
_entry.id   AF-A0AAI8YW66-F1
#
_cell.length_a   1.000
_cell.length_b   1.000
_cell.length_c   1.000
_cell.angle_alpha   90.00
_cell.angle_beta   90.00
_cell.angle_gamma   90.00
#
_symmetry.space_group_name_H-M   'P 1'
#
loop_
_entity.id
_entity.type
_entity.pdbx_description
1 polymer ?
#
loop_
_entity_poly.entity_id
_entity_poly.type
_entity_poly.pdbx_seq_one_letter_code
_entity_poly.pdbx_strand_id
1 'polypeptide(L)'
;MSGLPVTPSPSGAAAPQAPIKLVVQYRMHPDISQPASQVFYQGELKDADSTKVIVPVQRAMRQFAKATFGPAWSGTNRMAISTTGIEGAGDVQWQKTPSITNDIEAEIIVAMCKAMVAFQPEQLKDKEPLEKIEPRHIGMSSDYRGLCDHVRSALDKAGLSDVNVDFQGIEVYTANQVQDREYPIHLVAFAKHNTSDPRDLGFMTDVGQLCVQFTRAQYFHIAVGNFQAWRDDYYQNHCRTTNRLKPCYGLIDSFHLGKAIMHGKDFVRTIGGKVPEAPQMPAPPTLQANQYIPSGGSAAGGYNRGGGAGAPNRGSRGGRGGPGGRSDGNHQHRGHA
;
A
#
# COMPACT_ATOMS: atom_id res chain seq x y z
N MET A 1 -62.50 -41.57 22.60
CA MET A 1 -61.21 -40.88 22.83
C MET A 1 -60.71 -40.38 21.48
N SER A 2 -60.84 -39.08 21.26
CA SER A 2 -60.52 -38.38 20.01
C SER A 2 -59.01 -38.27 19.81
N GLY A 3 -58.52 -38.71 18.64
CA GLY A 3 -57.13 -38.59 18.24
C GLY A 3 -56.74 -37.12 18.04
N LEU A 4 -55.66 -36.69 18.69
CA LEU A 4 -55.05 -35.39 18.47
C LEU A 4 -54.27 -35.39 17.15
N PRO A 5 -54.40 -34.36 16.30
CA PRO A 5 -53.59 -34.23 15.10
C PRO A 5 -52.17 -33.80 15.47
N VAL A 6 -51.18 -34.55 14.98
CA VAL A 6 -49.76 -34.19 15.04
C VAL A 6 -49.54 -33.01 14.09
N THR A 7 -49.12 -31.87 14.63
CA THR A 7 -48.72 -30.72 13.83
C THR A 7 -47.40 -31.01 13.11
N PRO A 8 -47.24 -30.68 11.82
CA PRO A 8 -45.96 -30.79 11.15
C PRO A 8 -44.98 -29.75 11.73
N SER A 9 -43.77 -30.21 12.08
CA SER A 9 -42.68 -29.34 12.49
C SER A 9 -42.31 -28.36 11.37
N PRO A 10 -42.08 -27.07 11.65
CA PRO A 10 -41.64 -26.11 10.65
C PRO A 10 -40.15 -26.35 10.36
N SER A 11 -39.83 -27.30 9.47
CA SER A 11 -38.49 -27.39 8.87
C SER A 11 -38.40 -26.41 7.71
N GLY A 12 -37.93 -25.19 8.00
CA GLY A 12 -37.82 -24.15 6.98
C GLY A 12 -37.00 -22.96 7.42
N ALA A 13 -35.87 -23.18 8.11
CA ALA A 13 -34.88 -22.11 8.24
C ALA A 13 -34.26 -21.91 6.85
N ALA A 14 -34.65 -20.82 6.17
CA ALA A 14 -34.02 -20.41 4.92
C ALA A 14 -32.51 -20.32 5.11
N ALA A 15 -31.73 -20.90 4.20
CA ALA A 15 -30.28 -20.77 4.22
C ALA A 15 -29.91 -19.27 4.26
N PRO A 16 -28.96 -18.86 5.12
CA PRO A 16 -28.59 -17.45 5.23
C PRO A 16 -28.16 -16.94 3.85
N GLN A 17 -28.79 -15.85 3.39
CA GLN A 17 -28.42 -15.22 2.13
C GLN A 17 -26.95 -14.81 2.19
N ALA A 18 -26.20 -15.15 1.14
CA ALA A 18 -24.82 -14.70 1.00
C ALA A 18 -24.78 -13.17 0.99
N PRO A 19 -23.84 -12.53 1.71
CA PRO A 19 -23.75 -11.09 1.76
C PRO A 19 -23.45 -10.51 0.37
N ILE A 20 -24.12 -9.41 0.03
CA ILE A 20 -23.83 -8.66 -1.20
C ILE A 20 -22.46 -8.00 -1.03
N LYS A 21 -21.50 -8.38 -1.90
CA LYS A 21 -20.16 -7.79 -1.91
C LYS A 21 -20.12 -6.54 -2.78
N LEU A 22 -19.70 -5.42 -2.21
CA LEU A 22 -19.28 -4.24 -2.97
C LEU A 22 -17.81 -4.41 -3.35
N VAL A 23 -17.52 -4.51 -4.64
CA VAL A 23 -16.19 -4.89 -5.16
C VAL A 23 -15.44 -3.74 -5.83
N VAL A 24 -16.03 -2.53 -5.89
CA VAL A 24 -15.39 -1.36 -6.50
C VAL A 24 -15.03 -0.36 -5.41
N GLN A 25 -13.76 0.06 -5.38
CA GLN A 25 -13.24 1.04 -4.44
C GLN A 25 -12.97 2.39 -5.14
N TYR A 26 -13.22 3.48 -4.42
CA TYR A 26 -13.15 4.85 -4.92
C TYR A 26 -12.13 5.74 -4.17
N ARG A 27 -11.34 5.15 -3.27
CA ARG A 27 -10.51 5.84 -2.29
C ARG A 27 -9.03 5.81 -2.66
N MET A 28 -8.47 4.59 -2.68
CA MET A 28 -7.03 4.34 -2.73
C MET A 28 -6.52 4.43 -4.16
N HIS A 29 -5.35 5.03 -4.34
CA HIS A 29 -4.59 4.88 -5.58
C HIS A 29 -4.29 3.39 -5.86
N PRO A 30 -4.29 2.93 -7.14
CA PRO A 30 -4.04 1.52 -7.51
C PRO A 30 -2.79 0.88 -6.87
N ASP A 31 -1.67 1.61 -6.77
CA ASP A 31 -0.46 1.12 -6.10
C ASP A 31 -0.68 0.68 -4.64
N ILE A 32 -1.69 1.25 -3.97
CA ILE A 32 -2.05 0.95 -2.58
C ILE A 32 -3.11 -0.17 -2.56
N SER A 33 -4.17 -0.02 -3.35
CA SER A 33 -5.30 -0.96 -3.36
C SER A 33 -4.94 -2.33 -3.91
N GLN A 34 -4.06 -2.44 -4.91
CA GLN A 34 -3.79 -3.72 -5.56
C GLN A 34 -3.20 -4.75 -4.57
N PRO A 35 -2.15 -4.45 -3.78
CA PRO A 35 -1.66 -5.45 -2.83
C PRO A 35 -2.62 -5.66 -1.66
N ALA A 36 -3.37 -4.64 -1.23
CA ALA A 36 -4.43 -4.81 -0.24
C ALA A 36 -5.53 -5.77 -0.75
N SER A 37 -5.91 -5.64 -2.02
CA SER A 37 -6.86 -6.52 -2.71
C SER A 37 -6.37 -7.96 -2.69
N GLN A 38 -5.12 -8.20 -3.07
CA GLN A 38 -4.54 -9.55 -3.08
C GLN A 38 -4.47 -10.17 -1.69
N VAL A 39 -4.05 -9.41 -0.69
CA VAL A 39 -3.83 -9.92 0.67
C VAL A 39 -5.14 -10.11 1.44
N PHE A 40 -6.06 -9.15 1.35
CA PHE A 40 -7.24 -9.10 2.22
C PHE A 40 -8.55 -9.46 1.52
N TYR A 41 -8.62 -9.29 0.20
CA TYR A 41 -9.85 -9.42 -0.59
C TYR A 41 -9.74 -10.45 -1.71
N GLN A 42 -8.76 -11.36 -1.66
CA GLN A 42 -8.55 -12.42 -2.65
C GLN A 42 -8.44 -11.91 -4.10
N GLY A 43 -7.99 -10.67 -4.28
CA GLY A 43 -7.90 -10.01 -5.58
C GLY A 43 -9.22 -9.53 -6.16
N GLU A 44 -10.34 -9.60 -5.42
CA GLU A 44 -11.68 -9.24 -5.92
C GLU A 44 -11.92 -7.73 -5.97
N LEU A 45 -11.18 -6.92 -5.19
CA LEU A 45 -11.36 -5.47 -5.12
C LEU A 45 -10.82 -4.79 -6.38
N LYS A 46 -11.67 -3.98 -7.03
CA LYS A 46 -11.40 -3.26 -8.29
C LYS A 46 -11.35 -1.76 -8.07
N ASP A 47 -10.50 -1.08 -8.81
CA ASP A 47 -10.35 0.37 -8.74
C ASP A 47 -11.32 1.08 -9.69
N ALA A 48 -12.07 2.05 -9.18
CA ALA A 48 -12.81 2.99 -10.02
C ALA A 48 -11.85 3.91 -10.81
N ASP A 49 -12.30 4.45 -11.95
CA ASP A 49 -11.44 5.36 -12.74
C ASP A 49 -11.06 6.65 -12.00
N SER A 50 -11.88 7.09 -11.04
CA SER A 50 -11.59 8.25 -10.19
C SER A 50 -10.28 8.12 -9.41
N THR A 51 -9.85 6.90 -9.06
CA THR A 51 -8.63 6.68 -8.27
C THR A 51 -7.35 6.78 -9.08
N LYS A 52 -7.47 6.84 -10.41
CA LYS A 52 -6.34 7.02 -11.36
C LYS A 52 -6.05 8.50 -11.63
N VAL A 53 -6.96 9.39 -11.22
CA VAL A 53 -6.80 10.84 -11.39
C VAL A 53 -5.80 11.34 -10.36
N ILE A 54 -4.69 11.92 -10.85
CA ILE A 54 -3.65 12.47 -9.98
C ILE A 54 -4.10 13.85 -9.47
N VAL A 55 -4.21 14.02 -8.16
CA VAL A 55 -4.63 15.28 -7.50
C VAL A 55 -3.44 16.16 -7.08
N PRO A 56 -3.63 17.47 -6.79
CA PRO A 56 -2.55 18.39 -6.43
C PRO A 56 -1.63 17.92 -5.30
N VAL A 57 -2.18 17.50 -4.16
CA VAL A 57 -1.40 16.99 -3.01
C VAL A 57 -0.60 15.73 -3.36
N GLN A 58 -1.15 14.84 -4.20
CA GLN A 58 -0.46 13.65 -4.67
C GLN A 58 0.75 14.01 -5.55
N ARG A 59 0.65 15.05 -6.38
CA ARG A 59 1.79 15.55 -7.17
C ARG A 59 2.91 16.06 -6.26
N ALA A 60 2.56 16.83 -5.23
CA ALA A 60 3.52 17.32 -4.25
C ALA A 60 4.22 16.18 -3.51
N MET A 61 3.46 15.16 -3.07
CA MET A 61 4.02 13.99 -2.40
C MET A 61 4.96 13.19 -3.30
N ARG A 62 4.63 13.05 -4.59
CA ARG A 62 5.52 12.40 -5.57
C ARG A 62 6.79 13.21 -5.84
N GLN A 63 6.71 14.54 -5.87
CA GLN A 63 7.89 15.40 -5.96
C GLN A 63 8.76 15.27 -4.70
N PHE A 64 8.15 15.29 -3.51
CA PHE A 64 8.84 15.06 -2.24
C PHE A 64 9.55 13.70 -2.25
N ALA A 65 8.85 12.61 -2.56
CA ALA A 65 9.44 11.27 -2.61
C ALA A 65 10.62 11.20 -3.58
N LYS A 66 10.50 11.81 -4.76
CA LYS A 66 11.60 11.89 -5.73
C LYS A 66 12.78 12.71 -5.22
N ALA A 67 12.53 13.85 -4.58
CA ALA A 67 13.59 14.72 -4.06
C ALA A 67 14.30 14.08 -2.85
N THR A 68 13.55 13.42 -1.98
CA THR A 68 14.08 12.77 -0.77
C THR A 68 14.79 11.46 -1.09
N PHE A 69 14.25 10.61 -1.95
CA PHE A 69 14.80 9.26 -2.12
C PHE A 69 15.49 9.06 -3.46
N GLY A 70 15.37 10.00 -4.40
CA GLY A 70 16.07 9.94 -5.69
C GLY A 70 15.87 8.60 -6.40
N PRO A 71 16.95 7.94 -6.84
CA PRO A 71 16.89 6.62 -7.47
C PRO A 71 16.37 5.48 -6.57
N ALA A 72 16.34 5.67 -5.25
CA ALA A 72 15.85 4.65 -4.33
C ALA A 72 14.31 4.57 -4.29
N TRP A 73 13.60 5.61 -4.76
CA TRP A 73 12.15 5.55 -4.88
C TRP A 73 11.74 4.80 -6.15
N SER A 74 10.93 3.75 -5.96
CA SER A 74 10.37 2.92 -7.04
C SER A 74 9.40 3.65 -7.98
N GLY A 75 8.99 4.88 -7.64
CA GLY A 75 7.98 5.64 -8.37
C GLY A 75 6.53 5.31 -7.98
N THR A 76 6.34 4.39 -7.03
CA THR A 76 5.01 3.98 -6.53
C THR A 76 4.49 4.93 -5.46
N ASN A 77 3.17 4.98 -5.31
CA ASN A 77 2.47 5.74 -4.27
C ASN A 77 2.40 5.00 -2.92
N ARG A 78 3.35 4.08 -2.71
CA ARG A 78 3.56 3.40 -1.45
C ARG A 78 5.03 3.17 -1.22
N MET A 79 5.44 3.19 0.03
CA MET A 79 6.80 2.86 0.44
C MET A 79 6.84 2.30 1.87
N ALA A 80 7.92 1.62 2.19
CA ALA A 80 8.25 1.13 3.51
C ALA A 80 9.63 1.67 3.92
N ILE A 81 9.76 2.18 5.14
CA ILE A 81 11.01 2.65 5.73
C ILE A 81 11.46 1.63 6.75
N SER A 82 12.54 0.92 6.43
CA SER A 82 13.10 -0.13 7.26
C SER A 82 13.97 0.44 8.38
N THR A 83 13.66 0.07 9.63
CA THR A 83 14.50 0.38 10.80
C THR A 83 15.61 -0.64 11.04
N THR A 84 15.67 -1.72 10.24
CA THR A 84 16.69 -2.77 10.37
C THR A 84 18.10 -2.20 10.35
N GLY A 85 18.93 -2.60 11.32
CA GLY A 85 20.34 -2.22 11.39
C GLY A 85 20.59 -0.76 11.81
N ILE A 86 19.56 -0.03 12.26
CA ILE A 86 19.74 1.28 12.88
C ILE A 86 20.03 1.06 14.37
N GLU A 87 21.12 1.65 14.85
CA GLU A 87 21.48 1.61 16.27
C GLU A 87 20.37 2.22 17.13
N GLY A 88 20.02 1.56 18.22
CA GLY A 88 18.92 1.97 19.10
C GLY A 88 17.51 1.58 18.62
N ALA A 89 17.35 0.98 17.43
CA ALA A 89 16.06 0.46 17.01
C ALA A 89 15.69 -0.79 17.84
N GLY A 90 14.51 -0.76 18.44
CA GLY A 90 14.02 -1.83 19.31
C GLY A 90 12.63 -1.49 19.83
N ASP A 91 11.77 -2.50 20.01
CA ASP A 91 10.56 -2.30 20.80
C ASP A 91 10.88 -2.34 22.29
N VAL A 92 10.49 -1.29 23.00
CA VAL A 92 10.66 -1.17 24.45
C VAL A 92 9.32 -0.86 25.10
N GLN A 93 9.19 -1.19 26.38
CA GLN A 93 8.00 -0.87 27.15
C GLN A 93 7.79 0.66 27.21
N TRP A 94 6.58 1.10 26.90
CA TRP A 94 6.21 2.51 26.99
C TRP A 94 5.91 2.89 28.44
N GLN A 95 6.85 3.60 29.07
CA GLN A 95 6.74 4.07 30.45
C GLN A 95 6.34 2.92 31.39
N LYS A 96 5.31 3.11 32.23
CA LYS A 96 4.76 2.08 33.13
C LYS A 96 3.48 1.43 32.57
N THR A 97 3.30 1.45 31.25
CA THR A 97 2.12 0.87 30.58
C THR A 97 2.45 -0.50 30.01
N PRO A 98 1.46 -1.36 29.71
CA PRO A 98 1.70 -2.62 29.00
C PRO A 98 1.93 -2.44 27.48
N SER A 99 1.85 -1.21 26.97
CA SER A 99 2.11 -0.93 25.54
C SER A 99 3.61 -0.79 25.28
N ILE A 100 4.00 -0.89 24.01
CA ILE A 100 5.38 -0.67 23.57
C ILE A 100 5.49 0.59 22.73
N THR A 101 6.72 1.05 22.57
CA THR A 101 7.13 2.09 21.63
C THR A 101 8.41 1.68 20.93
N ASN A 102 8.78 2.39 19.88
CA ASN A 102 10.08 2.31 19.23
C ASN A 102 10.54 3.73 18.93
N ASP A 103 11.60 4.16 19.61
CA ASP A 103 12.07 5.54 19.56
C ASP A 103 12.58 5.90 18.16
N ILE A 104 13.28 4.98 17.50
CA ILE A 104 13.76 5.18 16.12
C ILE A 104 12.58 5.28 15.13
N GLU A 105 11.53 4.47 15.28
CA GLU A 105 10.33 4.64 14.45
C GLU A 105 9.69 6.01 14.69
N ALA A 106 9.53 6.43 15.94
CA ALA A 106 8.96 7.73 16.28
C ALA A 106 9.77 8.89 15.70
N GLU A 107 11.11 8.85 15.81
CA GLU A 107 12.01 9.84 15.24
C GLU A 107 11.90 9.92 13.71
N ILE A 108 11.91 8.78 13.02
CA ILE A 108 11.74 8.72 11.55
C ILE A 108 10.40 9.32 11.14
N ILE A 109 9.32 8.95 11.82
CA ILE A 109 7.96 9.44 11.53
C ILE A 109 7.89 10.95 11.69
N VAL A 110 8.34 11.49 12.83
CA VAL A 110 8.29 12.92 13.12
C VAL A 110 9.17 13.70 12.13
N ALA A 111 10.36 13.19 11.82
CA ALA A 111 11.23 13.78 10.82
C ALA A 111 10.61 13.79 9.43
N MET A 112 9.92 12.72 9.03
CA MET A 112 9.21 12.64 7.76
C MET A 112 8.05 13.61 7.69
N CYS A 113 7.24 13.71 8.74
CA CYS A 113 6.18 14.70 8.86
C CYS A 113 6.74 16.13 8.71
N LYS A 114 7.82 16.47 9.43
CA LYS A 114 8.50 17.78 9.29
C LYS A 114 8.98 18.03 7.87
N ALA A 115 9.65 17.05 7.27
CA ALA A 115 10.20 17.18 5.93
C ALA A 115 9.11 17.34 4.86
N MET A 116 8.00 16.59 4.96
CA MET A 116 6.86 16.71 4.04
C MET A 116 6.21 18.09 4.14
N VAL A 117 5.95 18.59 5.35
CA VAL A 117 5.31 19.90 5.57
C VAL A 117 6.23 21.07 5.21
N ALA A 118 7.54 20.91 5.38
CA ALA A 118 8.53 21.91 4.98
C ALA A 118 8.84 21.91 3.48
N PHE A 119 8.52 20.82 2.77
CA PHE A 119 8.82 20.68 1.35
C PHE A 119 8.12 21.76 0.53
N GLN A 120 8.89 22.43 -0.32
CA GLN A 120 8.39 23.41 -1.27
C GLN A 120 8.37 22.78 -2.66
N PRO A 121 7.20 22.31 -3.12
CA PRO A 121 7.09 21.67 -4.42
C PRO A 121 7.25 22.70 -5.55
N GLU A 122 7.89 22.27 -6.63
CA GLU A 122 8.16 23.13 -7.79
C GLU A 122 6.96 23.09 -8.75
N GLN A 123 6.35 24.26 -8.98
CA GLN A 123 5.37 24.43 -10.05
C GLN A 123 6.11 24.47 -11.38
N LEU A 124 5.96 23.40 -12.16
CA LEU A 124 6.51 23.35 -13.51
C LEU A 124 5.55 24.10 -14.46
N LYS A 125 6.11 24.92 -15.36
CA LYS A 125 5.34 25.61 -16.41
C LYS A 125 4.55 24.58 -17.22
N ASP A 126 3.29 24.91 -17.51
CA ASP A 126 2.34 24.09 -18.27
C ASP A 126 1.90 22.78 -17.60
N LYS A 127 2.11 22.62 -16.29
CA LYS A 127 1.57 21.49 -15.52
C LYS A 127 0.36 21.88 -14.69
N GLU A 128 -0.52 20.89 -14.55
CA GLU A 128 -1.66 20.84 -13.64
C GLU A 128 -1.36 21.42 -12.23
N PRO A 129 -2.39 21.92 -11.52
CA PRO A 129 -2.23 22.58 -10.23
C PRO A 129 -1.53 21.70 -9.19
N LEU A 130 -0.78 22.33 -8.30
CA LEU A 130 -0.08 21.68 -7.22
C LEU A 130 -0.40 22.37 -5.89
N GLU A 131 -0.45 21.57 -4.83
CA GLU A 131 -0.80 22.02 -3.48
C GLU A 131 0.34 21.63 -2.52
N LYS A 132 0.69 22.53 -1.60
CA LYS A 132 1.67 22.23 -0.55
C LYS A 132 1.14 21.11 0.36
N ILE A 133 2.02 20.26 0.88
CA ILE A 133 1.64 19.28 1.89
C ILE A 133 1.41 20.03 3.21
N GLU A 134 0.21 19.90 3.78
CA GLU A 134 -0.20 20.50 5.04
C GLU A 134 -0.38 19.39 6.10
N PRO A 135 -0.26 19.71 7.40
CA PRO A 135 -0.48 18.75 8.47
C PRO A 135 -1.79 17.94 8.34
N ARG A 136 -2.92 18.60 8.00
CA ARG A 136 -4.23 17.96 7.76
C ARG A 136 -4.24 16.89 6.67
N HIS A 137 -3.26 16.86 5.78
CA HIS A 137 -3.15 15.83 4.74
C HIS A 137 -2.58 14.52 5.27
N ILE A 138 -2.02 14.52 6.48
CA ILE A 138 -1.23 13.43 7.03
C ILE A 138 -1.97 12.83 8.22
N GLY A 139 -2.22 11.52 8.13
CA GLY A 139 -2.61 10.72 9.29
C GLY A 139 -1.56 9.66 9.58
N MET A 140 -1.48 9.23 10.83
CA MET A 140 -0.65 8.11 11.26
C MET A 140 -1.46 7.13 12.11
N SER A 141 -1.21 5.85 11.93
CA SER A 141 -1.70 4.83 12.85
C SER A 141 -0.67 3.79 13.26
N SER A 142 -0.93 3.16 14.41
CA SER A 142 -0.21 2.02 14.92
C SER A 142 -1.12 1.14 15.77
N ASP A 143 -0.80 -0.13 15.92
CA ASP A 143 -1.48 -1.00 16.89
C ASP A 143 -1.11 -0.63 18.35
N TYR A 144 0.00 0.08 18.54
CA TYR A 144 0.57 0.34 19.86
C TYR A 144 0.29 1.76 20.34
N ARG A 145 -0.55 1.86 21.38
CA ARG A 145 -0.87 3.13 22.03
C ARG A 145 0.36 3.88 22.51
N GLY A 146 1.37 3.16 23.02
CA GLY A 146 2.63 3.76 23.47
C GLY A 146 3.37 4.50 22.37
N LEU A 147 3.50 3.90 21.18
CA LEU A 147 4.05 4.58 20.01
C LEU A 147 3.19 5.77 19.59
N CYS A 148 1.86 5.64 19.55
CA CYS A 148 0.97 6.75 19.23
C CYS A 148 1.14 7.94 20.20
N ASP A 149 1.23 7.68 21.51
CA ASP A 149 1.44 8.71 22.53
C ASP A 149 2.80 9.38 22.38
N HIS A 150 3.85 8.58 22.09
CA HIS A 150 5.19 9.10 21.83
C HIS A 150 5.20 10.04 20.62
N VAL A 151 4.69 9.58 19.47
CA VAL A 151 4.64 10.36 18.24
C VAL A 151 3.79 11.62 18.42
N ARG A 152 2.62 11.54 19.06
CA ARG A 152 1.79 12.72 19.36
C ARG A 152 2.55 13.77 20.16
N SER A 153 3.23 13.37 21.24
CA SER A 153 4.02 14.31 22.04
C SER A 153 5.15 14.96 21.24
N ALA A 154 5.80 14.21 20.35
CA ALA A 154 6.89 14.72 19.52
C ALA A 154 6.40 15.64 18.39
N LEU A 155 5.22 15.37 17.80
CA LEU A 155 4.57 16.24 16.81
C LEU A 155 4.08 17.55 17.45
N ASP A 156 3.58 17.50 18.68
CA ASP A 156 3.15 18.69 19.44
C ASP A 156 4.31 19.63 19.73
N LYS A 157 5.43 19.08 20.23
CA LYS A 157 6.68 19.83 20.40
C LYS A 157 7.22 20.40 19.08
N ALA A 158 6.86 19.80 17.94
CA ALA A 158 7.25 20.26 16.62
C ALA A 158 6.28 21.30 16.01
N GLY A 159 5.16 21.61 16.67
CA GLY A 159 4.10 22.47 16.12
C GLY A 159 3.38 21.85 14.92
N LEU A 160 3.35 20.52 14.82
CA LEU A 160 2.71 19.78 13.74
C LEU A 160 1.40 19.10 14.14
N SER A 161 1.13 18.98 15.44
CA SER A 161 -0.23 18.76 15.91
C SER A 161 -0.87 20.11 16.24
N ASP A 162 -2.11 20.29 15.83
CA ASP A 162 -2.94 21.38 16.34
C ASP A 162 -3.96 20.77 17.28
N VAL A 163 -3.63 20.75 18.58
CA VAL A 163 -4.48 20.18 19.63
C VAL A 163 -5.75 21.00 19.87
N ASN A 164 -5.85 22.21 19.30
CA ASN A 164 -6.94 23.15 19.58
C ASN A 164 -7.99 23.21 18.46
N VAL A 165 -7.74 22.59 17.30
CA VAL A 165 -8.71 22.56 16.20
C VAL A 165 -8.67 21.18 15.54
N ASP A 166 -9.78 20.45 15.63
CA ASP A 166 -9.94 19.19 14.92
C ASP A 166 -9.64 19.39 13.42
N PHE A 167 -8.96 18.42 12.82
CA PHE A 167 -8.65 18.39 11.39
C PHE A 167 -7.67 19.46 10.86
N GLN A 168 -6.97 20.20 11.72
CA GLN A 168 -5.91 21.15 11.29
C GLN A 168 -4.49 20.54 11.37
N GLY A 169 -4.25 19.64 12.32
CA GLY A 169 -2.95 19.02 12.56
C GLY A 169 -2.78 17.62 11.98
N ILE A 170 -1.60 17.03 12.18
CA ILE A 170 -1.36 15.61 11.90
C ILE A 170 -2.09 14.77 12.95
N GLU A 171 -2.99 13.91 12.48
CA GLU A 171 -3.75 13.02 13.34
C GLU A 171 -3.01 11.70 13.59
N VAL A 172 -3.06 11.20 14.82
CA VAL A 172 -2.35 9.97 15.24
C VAL A 172 -3.28 9.09 16.07
N TYR A 173 -3.64 7.93 15.52
CA TYR A 173 -4.65 7.04 16.11
C TYR A 173 -4.16 5.60 16.24
N THR A 174 -4.75 4.84 17.16
CA THR A 174 -4.54 3.39 17.12
C THR A 174 -5.32 2.76 15.97
N ALA A 175 -4.98 1.53 15.57
CA ALA A 175 -5.68 0.80 14.51
C ALA A 175 -7.20 0.74 14.71
N ASN A 176 -7.66 0.57 15.95
CA ASN A 176 -9.10 0.57 16.27
C ASN A 176 -9.75 1.95 16.12
N GLN A 177 -8.99 3.04 16.34
CA GLN A 177 -9.50 4.42 16.31
C GLN A 177 -9.52 5.01 14.89
N VAL A 178 -8.75 4.45 13.96
CA VAL A 178 -8.59 4.97 12.59
C VAL A 178 -9.62 4.38 11.60
N GLN A 179 -10.48 3.45 12.04
CA GLN A 179 -11.33 2.63 11.17
C GLN A 179 -12.27 3.41 10.23
N ASP A 180 -12.78 4.56 10.64
CA ASP A 180 -13.70 5.38 9.85
C ASP A 180 -13.05 6.64 9.27
N ARG A 181 -11.72 6.69 9.28
CA ARG A 181 -10.93 7.83 8.80
C ARG A 181 -10.25 7.53 7.48
N GLU A 182 -9.93 8.59 6.75
CA GLU A 182 -9.17 8.55 5.51
C GLU A 182 -8.21 9.72 5.46
N TYR A 183 -7.05 9.52 4.86
CA TYR A 183 -6.03 10.56 4.75
C TYR A 183 -5.45 10.62 3.35
N PRO A 184 -5.21 11.81 2.78
CA PRO A 184 -4.42 11.97 1.56
C PRO A 184 -3.10 11.18 1.63
N ILE A 185 -2.40 11.27 2.76
CA ILE A 185 -1.16 10.56 3.07
C ILE A 185 -1.35 9.84 4.41
N HIS A 186 -1.15 8.52 4.44
CA HIS A 186 -1.25 7.74 5.68
C HIS A 186 0.06 7.02 6.00
N LEU A 187 0.53 7.22 7.22
CA LEU A 187 1.66 6.50 7.81
C LEU A 187 1.14 5.35 8.67
N VAL A 188 1.75 4.17 8.55
CA VAL A 188 1.51 3.02 9.44
C VAL A 188 2.83 2.64 10.09
N ALA A 189 2.86 2.59 11.41
CA ALA A 189 4.05 2.20 12.16
C ALA A 189 3.76 1.02 13.07
N PHE A 190 4.69 0.08 13.15
CA PHE A 190 4.44 -1.21 13.79
C PHE A 190 5.05 -1.34 15.18
N ALA A 191 6.01 -0.49 15.55
CA ALA A 191 6.84 -0.56 16.76
C ALA A 191 7.72 -1.82 16.90
N LYS A 192 7.21 -3.01 16.53
CA LYS A 192 7.85 -4.31 16.70
C LYS A 192 9.22 -4.36 16.03
N HIS A 193 10.23 -4.68 16.83
CA HIS A 193 11.62 -4.77 16.42
C HIS A 193 12.34 -5.76 17.33
N ASN A 194 11.99 -7.04 17.19
CA ASN A 194 12.66 -8.11 17.90
C ASN A 194 13.82 -8.65 17.03
N THR A 195 15.06 -8.30 17.42
CA THR A 195 16.27 -8.72 16.69
C THR A 195 16.58 -10.20 16.85
N SER A 196 16.15 -10.82 17.96
CA SER A 196 16.37 -12.24 18.23
C SER A 196 15.33 -13.14 17.56
N ASP A 197 14.10 -12.63 17.39
CA ASP A 197 13.01 -13.33 16.71
C ASP A 197 12.21 -12.36 15.81
N PRO A 198 12.62 -12.18 14.54
CA PRO A 198 11.87 -11.34 13.60
C PRO A 198 10.43 -11.82 13.32
N ARG A 199 10.04 -13.04 13.74
CA ARG A 199 8.65 -13.54 13.62
C ARG A 199 7.72 -13.01 14.70
N ASP A 200 8.26 -12.36 15.72
CA ASP A 200 7.47 -11.66 16.73
C ASP A 200 6.87 -10.37 16.12
N LEU A 201 5.83 -10.57 15.31
CA LEU A 201 5.13 -9.52 14.57
C LEU A 201 3.99 -8.88 15.37
N GLY A 202 3.73 -9.36 16.60
CA GLY A 202 2.69 -8.82 17.46
C GLY A 202 1.32 -8.66 16.78
N PHE A 203 0.77 -7.44 16.85
CA PHE A 203 -0.56 -7.11 16.29
C PHE A 203 -0.59 -7.05 14.75
N MET A 204 0.55 -7.04 14.05
CA MET A 204 0.56 -7.19 12.60
C MET A 204 -0.08 -8.51 12.14
N THR A 205 -0.19 -9.49 13.04
CA THR A 205 -0.87 -10.76 12.77
C THR A 205 -2.39 -10.70 12.88
N ASP A 206 -2.95 -9.59 13.38
CA ASP A 206 -4.37 -9.29 13.30
C ASP A 206 -4.69 -8.73 11.90
N VAL A 207 -5.24 -9.60 11.06
CA VAL A 207 -5.55 -9.28 9.65
C VAL A 207 -6.57 -8.15 9.53
N GLY A 208 -7.51 -8.05 10.48
CA GLY A 208 -8.53 -7.01 10.48
C GLY A 208 -7.91 -5.64 10.73
N GLN A 209 -7.13 -5.52 11.81
CA GLN A 209 -6.43 -4.27 12.14
C GLN A 209 -5.40 -3.88 11.06
N LEU A 210 -4.67 -4.85 10.52
CA LEU A 210 -3.72 -4.61 9.43
C LEU A 210 -4.43 -4.12 8.17
N CYS A 211 -5.55 -4.74 7.78
CA CYS A 211 -6.37 -4.29 6.65
C CYS A 211 -6.87 -2.86 6.86
N VAL A 212 -7.39 -2.54 8.05
CA VAL A 212 -7.85 -1.19 8.39
C VAL A 212 -6.72 -0.18 8.18
N GLN A 213 -5.56 -0.39 8.79
CA GLN A 213 -4.43 0.55 8.70
C GLN A 213 -3.93 0.75 7.27
N PHE A 214 -3.84 -0.32 6.47
CA PHE A 214 -3.35 -0.24 5.09
C PHE A 214 -4.34 0.40 4.11
N THR A 215 -5.62 0.53 4.49
CA THR A 215 -6.68 1.03 3.62
C THR A 215 -7.14 2.46 3.92
N ARG A 216 -6.42 3.21 4.78
CA ARG A 216 -6.77 4.61 5.11
C ARG A 216 -6.19 5.64 4.14
N ALA A 217 -5.09 5.31 3.46
CA ALA A 217 -4.44 6.21 2.50
C ALA A 217 -5.33 6.41 1.26
N GLN A 218 -5.51 7.64 0.81
CA GLN A 218 -6.11 7.94 -0.48
C GLN A 218 -5.04 7.95 -1.57
N TYR A 219 -3.98 8.74 -1.38
CA TYR A 219 -3.02 9.01 -2.45
C TYR A 219 -1.62 8.49 -2.19
N PHE A 220 -1.18 8.39 -0.93
CA PHE A 220 0.17 7.90 -0.61
C PHE A 220 0.22 7.15 0.71
N HIS A 221 0.86 5.97 0.71
CA HIS A 221 1.01 5.13 1.90
C HIS A 221 2.49 4.98 2.30
N ILE A 222 2.80 5.17 3.57
CA ILE A 222 4.15 4.99 4.10
C ILE A 222 4.08 4.03 5.29
N ALA A 223 4.78 2.92 5.22
CA ALA A 223 4.93 2.02 6.34
C ALA A 223 6.29 2.21 7.00
N VAL A 224 6.38 2.13 8.34
CA VAL A 224 7.64 2.23 9.09
C VAL A 224 7.74 1.03 10.01
N GLY A 225 8.88 0.34 9.99
CA GLY A 225 9.08 -0.85 10.82
C GLY A 225 10.32 -1.65 10.42
N ASN A 226 10.48 -2.85 10.98
CA ASN A 226 11.65 -3.70 10.76
C ASN A 226 11.59 -4.50 9.43
N PHE A 227 11.16 -3.84 8.35
CA PHE A 227 10.79 -4.45 7.07
C PHE A 227 11.85 -5.35 6.44
N GLN A 228 13.13 -4.97 6.52
CA GLN A 228 14.18 -5.78 5.92
C GLN A 228 14.38 -7.09 6.70
N ALA A 229 14.40 -7.04 8.03
CA ALA A 229 14.49 -8.25 8.85
C ALA A 229 13.27 -9.16 8.64
N TRP A 230 12.05 -8.61 8.55
CA TRP A 230 10.85 -9.42 8.30
C TRP A 230 10.85 -10.04 6.90
N ARG A 231 11.32 -9.30 5.88
CA ARG A 231 11.53 -9.85 4.54
C ARG A 231 12.53 -10.99 4.60
N ASP A 232 13.70 -10.77 5.19
CA ASP A 232 14.76 -11.79 5.22
C ASP A 232 14.28 -13.05 5.94
N ASP A 233 13.55 -12.87 7.04
CA ASP A 233 12.94 -13.97 7.78
C ASP A 233 11.91 -14.76 6.95
N TYR A 234 11.04 -14.06 6.20
CA TYR A 234 10.07 -14.67 5.27
C TYR A 234 10.76 -15.52 4.21
N TYR A 235 11.80 -14.99 3.57
CA TYR A 235 12.50 -15.70 2.50
C TYR A 235 13.33 -16.88 3.05
N GLN A 236 13.92 -16.75 4.24
CA GLN A 236 14.71 -17.82 4.86
C GLN A 236 13.87 -18.96 5.40
N ASN A 237 12.66 -18.69 5.91
CA ASN A 237 11.82 -19.74 6.52
C ASN A 237 10.37 -19.70 6.04
N HIS A 238 10.18 -19.42 4.76
CA HIS A 238 8.88 -19.41 4.09
C HIS A 238 8.06 -20.68 4.37
N CYS A 239 8.72 -21.84 4.42
CA CYS A 239 8.09 -23.12 4.71
C CYS A 239 7.46 -23.22 6.12
N ARG A 240 7.81 -22.32 7.03
CA ARG A 240 7.28 -22.23 8.40
C ARG A 240 6.18 -21.16 8.54
N THR A 241 5.80 -20.48 7.45
CA THR A 241 4.78 -19.45 7.48
C THR A 241 3.40 -20.04 7.75
N THR A 242 2.88 -19.80 8.95
CA THR A 242 1.53 -20.22 9.36
C THR A 242 0.45 -19.37 8.67
N ASN A 243 -0.79 -19.86 8.64
CA ASN A 243 -1.92 -19.09 8.06
C ASN A 243 -2.10 -17.71 8.70
N ARG A 244 -1.77 -17.56 9.99
CA ARG A 244 -1.82 -16.29 10.71
C ARG A 244 -0.76 -15.29 10.21
N LEU A 245 0.39 -15.78 9.76
CA LEU A 245 1.50 -14.96 9.26
C LEU A 245 1.42 -14.66 7.77
N LYS A 246 0.60 -15.41 7.00
CA LYS A 246 0.50 -15.23 5.55
C LYS A 246 0.12 -13.80 5.14
N PRO A 247 -0.88 -13.13 5.77
CA PRO A 247 -1.28 -11.81 5.32
C PRO A 247 -0.21 -10.73 5.55
N CYS A 248 0.42 -10.72 6.73
CA CYS A 248 1.47 -9.75 7.03
C CYS A 248 2.71 -9.97 6.15
N TYR A 249 3.15 -11.22 5.96
CA TYR A 249 4.26 -11.48 5.04
C TYR A 249 3.91 -11.24 3.57
N GLY A 250 2.67 -11.48 3.15
CA GLY A 250 2.21 -11.11 1.81
C GLY A 250 2.30 -9.61 1.56
N LEU A 251 1.99 -8.78 2.57
CA LEU A 251 2.21 -7.34 2.49
C LEU A 251 3.69 -6.96 2.46
N ILE A 252 4.52 -7.54 3.33
CA ILE A 252 5.97 -7.30 3.34
C ILE A 252 6.58 -7.67 1.99
N ASP A 253 6.22 -8.82 1.44
CA ASP A 253 6.68 -9.30 0.14
C ASP A 253 6.21 -8.38 -1.00
N SER A 254 4.98 -7.85 -0.93
CA SER A 254 4.51 -6.88 -1.92
C SER A 254 5.34 -5.59 -1.96
N PHE A 255 5.84 -5.11 -0.81
CA PHE A 255 6.79 -3.98 -0.80
C PHE A 255 8.14 -4.39 -1.39
N HIS A 256 8.62 -5.59 -1.08
CA HIS A 256 9.88 -6.09 -1.61
C HIS A 256 9.85 -6.23 -3.14
N LEU A 257 8.85 -6.93 -3.68
CA LEU A 257 8.67 -7.13 -5.13
C LEU A 257 8.46 -5.79 -5.85
N GLY A 258 7.77 -4.84 -5.21
CA GLY A 258 7.61 -3.48 -5.70
C GLY A 258 8.86 -2.59 -5.58
N LYS A 259 9.98 -3.11 -5.07
CA LYS A 259 11.22 -2.36 -4.77
C LYS A 259 10.94 -1.11 -3.92
N ALA A 260 9.97 -1.19 -3.03
CA ALA A 260 9.42 -0.08 -2.28
C ALA A 260 9.84 -0.09 -0.79
N ILE A 261 10.91 -0.81 -0.44
CA ILE A 261 11.51 -0.80 0.90
C ILE A 261 12.80 0.03 0.82
N MET A 262 12.86 1.11 1.59
CA MET A 262 14.03 1.98 1.73
C MET A 262 14.63 1.86 3.13
N HIS A 263 15.90 2.20 3.27
CA HIS A 263 16.59 2.13 4.56
C HIS A 263 16.35 3.42 5.36
N GLY A 264 15.95 3.30 6.63
CA GLY A 264 15.71 4.46 7.50
C GLY A 264 16.94 5.32 7.75
N LYS A 265 18.14 4.72 7.80
CA LYS A 265 19.41 5.47 7.97
C LYS A 265 19.63 6.48 6.85
N ASP A 266 19.24 6.13 5.62
CA ASP A 266 19.43 6.96 4.45
C ASP A 266 18.41 8.10 4.46
N PHE A 267 17.18 7.82 4.88
CA PHE A 267 16.17 8.84 5.13
C PHE A 267 16.63 9.87 6.18
N VAL A 268 17.09 9.42 7.36
CA VAL A 268 17.56 10.29 8.45
C VAL A 268 18.79 11.11 8.05
N ARG A 269 19.69 10.55 7.21
CA ARG A 269 20.81 11.31 6.64
C ARG A 269 20.35 12.37 5.63
N THR A 270 19.29 12.09 4.89
CA THR A 270 18.81 12.95 3.80
C THR A 270 18.16 14.23 4.29
N ILE A 271 17.37 14.14 5.36
CA ILE A 271 16.79 15.31 6.04
C ILE A 271 17.86 16.26 6.63
N GLY A 272 19.13 15.83 6.66
CA GLY A 272 20.31 16.62 7.04
C GLY A 272 21.19 17.11 5.86
N GLY A 273 20.79 16.92 4.60
CA GLY A 273 21.38 17.66 3.47
C GLY A 273 22.21 16.89 2.43
N LYS A 274 21.90 15.63 2.11
CA LYS A 274 22.30 14.96 0.84
C LYS A 274 21.23 13.96 0.41
N VAL A 275 20.80 13.98 -0.86
CA VAL A 275 19.94 12.92 -1.44
C VAL A 275 20.69 11.58 -1.32
N PRO A 276 20.07 10.51 -0.80
CA PRO A 276 20.76 9.26 -0.64
C PRO A 276 20.95 8.61 -2.00
N GLU A 277 22.20 8.24 -2.31
CA GLU A 277 22.47 7.30 -3.40
C GLU A 277 21.89 5.95 -2.99
N ALA A 278 21.13 5.30 -3.88
CA ALA A 278 20.40 4.09 -3.56
C ALA A 278 21.36 2.99 -3.05
N PRO A 279 21.28 2.55 -1.78
CA PRO A 279 21.77 1.23 -1.47
C PRO A 279 20.80 0.27 -2.15
N GLN A 280 21.28 -0.48 -3.13
CA GLN A 280 20.56 -1.68 -3.51
C GLN A 280 20.47 -2.53 -2.24
N MET A 281 19.25 -2.72 -1.71
CA MET A 281 19.07 -3.69 -0.65
C MET A 281 19.64 -5.01 -1.15
N PRO A 282 20.47 -5.70 -0.35
CA PRO A 282 20.97 -6.99 -0.75
C PRO A 282 19.79 -7.90 -1.10
N ALA A 283 19.97 -8.69 -2.16
CA ALA A 283 18.99 -9.70 -2.54
C ALA A 283 18.66 -10.54 -1.31
N PRO A 284 17.37 -10.88 -1.09
CA PRO A 284 17.04 -11.77 0.00
C PRO A 284 17.75 -13.13 -0.21
N PRO A 285 17.98 -13.90 0.85
CA PRO A 285 18.42 -15.28 0.73
C PRO A 285 17.52 -16.06 -0.22
N THR A 286 18.11 -16.89 -1.08
CA THR A 286 17.40 -17.54 -2.18
C THR A 286 16.31 -18.48 -1.66
N LEU A 287 15.07 -18.33 -2.14
CA LEU A 287 14.04 -19.33 -1.96
C LEU A 287 14.50 -20.63 -2.63
N GLN A 288 14.41 -21.76 -1.94
CA GLN A 288 14.55 -23.04 -2.63
C GLN A 288 13.41 -23.17 -3.64
N ALA A 289 13.76 -23.41 -4.91
CA ALA A 289 12.90 -23.26 -6.08
C ALA A 289 11.55 -24.01 -6.05
N ASN A 290 11.35 -24.95 -5.12
CA ASN A 290 10.14 -25.76 -4.99
C ASN A 290 9.14 -25.25 -3.93
N GLN A 291 9.35 -24.05 -3.36
CA GLN A 291 8.53 -23.55 -2.24
C GLN A 291 7.82 -22.22 -2.52
N TYR A 292 7.96 -21.66 -3.73
CA TYR A 292 7.22 -20.46 -4.12
C TYR A 292 5.78 -20.83 -4.47
N ILE A 293 4.85 -20.54 -3.57
CA ILE A 293 3.41 -20.50 -3.88
C ILE A 293 3.05 -19.02 -4.02
N PRO A 294 2.72 -18.53 -5.23
CA PRO A 294 2.23 -17.18 -5.36
C PRO A 294 1.01 -17.02 -4.47
N SER A 295 1.05 -16.02 -3.59
CA SER A 295 -0.10 -15.61 -2.79
C SER A 295 -1.18 -15.07 -3.75
N GLY A 296 -2.06 -15.96 -4.20
CA GLY A 296 -3.22 -15.64 -5.05
C GLY A 296 -2.93 -15.71 -6.54
N GLY A 297 -3.43 -16.77 -7.19
CA GLY A 297 -3.54 -16.83 -8.66
C GLY A 297 -3.39 -18.22 -9.24
N SER A 298 -4.52 -18.86 -9.55
CA SER A 298 -4.58 -19.95 -10.52
C SER A 298 -3.90 -19.53 -11.83
N ALA A 299 -3.16 -20.45 -12.43
CA ALA A 299 -2.44 -20.27 -13.67
C ALA A 299 -3.33 -19.72 -14.81
N ALA A 300 -3.00 -18.56 -15.36
CA ALA A 300 -3.05 -18.22 -16.79
C ALA A 300 -2.76 -16.71 -17.01
N GLY A 301 -1.86 -16.39 -17.94
CA GLY A 301 -1.75 -15.05 -18.55
C GLY A 301 -0.38 -14.40 -18.42
N GLY A 302 0.58 -14.85 -19.23
CA GLY A 302 1.88 -14.20 -19.38
C GLY A 302 1.75 -12.80 -20.00
N TYR A 303 2.25 -11.78 -19.30
CA TYR A 303 2.48 -10.46 -19.88
C TYR A 303 3.93 -10.38 -20.36
N ASN A 304 4.13 -10.59 -21.65
CA ASN A 304 5.39 -10.34 -22.33
C ASN A 304 5.49 -8.82 -22.62
N ARG A 305 6.42 -8.13 -21.97
CA ARG A 305 6.82 -6.76 -22.31
C ARG A 305 8.25 -6.80 -22.84
N GLY A 306 8.41 -6.49 -24.12
CA GLY A 306 9.73 -6.30 -24.72
C GLY A 306 9.62 -6.03 -26.22
N GLY A 307 9.56 -4.74 -26.59
CA GLY A 307 9.72 -4.29 -27.97
C GLY A 307 11.18 -4.29 -28.40
N GLY A 308 11.42 -4.48 -29.70
CA GLY A 308 12.71 -4.34 -30.35
C GLY A 308 12.52 -4.10 -31.85
N ALA A 309 13.08 -2.99 -32.33
CA ALA A 309 12.96 -2.47 -33.69
C ALA A 309 13.64 -3.32 -34.77
N GLY A 310 13.13 -3.26 -36.00
CA GLY A 310 13.78 -3.79 -37.21
C GLY A 310 13.11 -3.24 -38.48
N ALA A 311 13.92 -2.60 -39.33
CA ALA A 311 13.56 -1.81 -40.52
C ALA A 311 12.92 -2.62 -41.69
N PRO A 312 12.46 -1.97 -42.78
CA PRO A 312 11.55 -2.57 -43.76
C PRO A 312 12.31 -3.32 -44.84
N ASN A 313 11.78 -4.47 -45.28
CA ASN A 313 12.30 -5.16 -46.46
C ASN A 313 11.29 -5.15 -47.61
N ARG A 314 11.75 -4.59 -48.74
CA ARG A 314 11.15 -4.67 -50.08
C ARG A 314 11.33 -6.09 -50.64
N GLY A 315 10.36 -6.54 -51.43
CA GLY A 315 10.50 -7.69 -52.35
C GLY A 315 9.16 -8.41 -52.54
N SER A 316 8.32 -7.99 -53.48
CA SER A 316 8.28 -8.41 -54.89
C SER A 316 7.66 -9.79 -55.15
N ARG A 317 6.60 -9.77 -55.99
CA ARG A 317 6.03 -10.83 -56.85
C ARG A 317 5.34 -11.98 -56.11
N GLY A 318 4.19 -12.50 -56.51
CA GLY A 318 3.21 -12.35 -57.61
C GLY A 318 2.01 -13.23 -57.18
N GLY A 319 0.86 -13.32 -57.81
CA GLY A 319 0.28 -12.78 -59.02
C GLY A 319 -1.10 -13.42 -59.18
N ARG A 320 -1.94 -12.77 -60.00
CA ARG A 320 -3.05 -13.31 -60.81
C ARG A 320 -4.25 -13.96 -60.09
N GLY A 321 -5.41 -13.34 -60.35
CA GLY A 321 -6.69 -14.05 -60.44
C GLY A 321 -7.91 -13.19 -60.12
N GLY A 322 -8.34 -12.32 -61.04
CA GLY A 322 -9.76 -11.90 -61.08
C GLY A 322 -10.57 -12.87 -61.95
N PRO A 323 -11.81 -12.53 -62.39
CA PRO A 323 -12.77 -11.56 -61.84
C PRO A 323 -14.21 -12.15 -61.79
N GLY A 324 -15.15 -11.43 -61.17
CA GLY A 324 -16.60 -11.62 -61.36
C GLY A 324 -17.38 -11.38 -60.08
N GLY A 325 -18.47 -10.63 -60.04
CA GLY A 325 -19.16 -9.78 -60.99
C GLY A 325 -20.14 -8.90 -60.20
N ARG A 326 -20.64 -7.84 -60.85
CA ARG A 326 -22.04 -7.34 -60.85
C ARG A 326 -22.92 -7.78 -59.66
N SER A 327 -23.65 -6.93 -58.95
CA SER A 327 -24.47 -5.78 -59.39
C SER A 327 -25.19 -5.18 -58.18
N ASP A 328 -25.48 -3.88 -58.27
CA ASP A 328 -26.71 -3.17 -57.89
C ASP A 328 -27.38 -3.42 -56.54
N GLY A 329 -27.68 -2.32 -55.82
CA GLY A 329 -28.56 -2.39 -54.66
C GLY A 329 -28.70 -1.11 -53.85
N ASN A 330 -29.10 -0.04 -54.52
CA ASN A 330 -29.53 1.23 -53.95
C ASN A 330 -30.64 1.05 -52.87
N HIS A 331 -30.50 1.63 -51.67
CA HIS A 331 -31.64 2.30 -51.01
C HIS A 331 -31.22 3.33 -49.95
N GLN A 332 -31.75 4.53 -50.18
CA GLN A 332 -31.70 5.70 -49.33
C GLN A 332 -32.69 5.59 -48.16
N HIS A 333 -32.43 6.46 -47.17
CA HIS A 333 -33.36 7.43 -46.61
C HIS A 333 -34.01 7.20 -45.23
N ARG A 334 -33.75 8.23 -44.39
CA ARG A 334 -34.61 8.91 -43.38
C ARG A 334 -34.90 8.11 -42.12
N GLY A 335 -34.89 8.68 -40.92
CA GLY A 335 -34.88 10.08 -40.50
C GLY A 335 -35.76 10.19 -39.25
N HIS A 336 -35.33 11.03 -38.30
CA HIS A 336 -36.09 11.69 -37.23
C HIS A 336 -37.03 10.86 -36.32
N ALA A 337 -36.66 10.79 -35.04
CA ALA A 337 -37.36 11.49 -33.96
C ALA A 337 -36.36 11.74 -32.82
#